data_AF-A0A4Y7JBC8-F1
#
_entry.id   AF-A0A4Y7JBC8-F1
#
_cell.length_a   1.000
_cell.length_b   1.000
_cell.length_c   1.000
_cell.angle_alpha   90.00
_cell.angle_beta   90.00
_cell.angle_gamma   90.00
#
_symmetry.space_group_name_H-M   'P 1'
#
loop_
_entity.id
_entity.type
_entity.pdbx_description
1 polymer ?
#
loop_
_entity_poly.entity_id
_entity_poly.type
_entity_poly.pdbx_seq_one_letter_code
_entity_poly.pdbx_strand_id
1 'polypeptide(L)'
;MASKLFHISPHQAESQIEISLREAFQLLETQLRVPFSLKIPSPSEYLELNRAIVYGILSEPHFANIHFTHLNAIVTDGYTYVFYLILKLVYESYSKLLEPVKVNLIWVTSKLVEVSAIGTDNLLAGLLRQIVGGDISDGNLWLCMELLKLCLDKDGNPVEVLTDPCEMASSETLPGMRKNLTVRGLSTAFRVLLKKGVVQSATSDIKLLAELAKSGDENVTV
;
A
#
# COMPACT_ATOMS: atom_id res chain seq x y z
N MET A 1 13.81 3.95 20.58
CA MET A 1 14.47 4.83 19.59
C MET A 1 14.13 4.29 18.23
N ALA A 2 13.27 4.98 17.50
CA ALA A 2 12.80 4.55 16.19
C ALA A 2 13.95 4.43 15.18
N SER A 3 14.00 3.32 14.46
CA SER A 3 15.05 3.04 13.47
C SER A 3 14.99 4.02 12.29
N LYS A 4 16.15 4.33 11.69
CA LYS A 4 16.23 5.13 10.46
C LYS A 4 15.50 4.42 9.32
N LEU A 5 14.91 5.18 8.39
CA LEU A 5 14.15 4.59 7.29
C LEU A 5 15.04 4.21 6.10
N PHE A 6 16.20 4.85 5.97
CA PHE A 6 17.06 4.79 4.79
C PHE A 6 18.46 4.27 5.11
N HIS A 7 19.05 3.59 4.13
CA HIS A 7 20.50 3.36 4.11
C HIS A 7 21.18 4.64 3.59
N ILE A 8 21.60 5.52 4.49
CA ILE A 8 22.28 6.77 4.11
C ILE A 8 23.78 6.51 4.05
N SER A 9 24.33 6.52 2.84
CA SER A 9 25.79 6.61 2.64
C SER A 9 26.28 7.98 3.12
N PRO A 10 27.50 8.11 3.68
CA PRO A 10 27.98 9.34 4.34
C PRO A 10 28.04 10.59 3.43
N HIS A 11 27.94 10.44 2.11
CA HIS A 11 27.98 11.52 1.13
C HIS A 11 26.61 11.81 0.49
N GLN A 12 25.57 11.08 0.86
CA GLN A 12 24.24 11.21 0.27
C GLN A 12 23.39 12.18 1.09
N ALA A 13 22.79 13.17 0.41
CA ALA A 13 21.83 14.06 1.05
C ALA A 13 20.64 13.27 1.61
N GLU A 14 20.23 13.63 2.83
CA GLU A 14 19.06 13.03 3.48
C GLU A 14 17.78 13.34 2.70
N SER A 15 16.84 12.40 2.68
CA SER A 15 15.59 12.56 1.96
C SER A 15 14.68 13.53 2.70
N GLN A 16 14.21 14.60 2.04
CA GLN A 16 13.35 15.61 2.69
C GLN A 16 12.07 15.01 3.30
N ILE A 17 11.53 13.96 2.67
CA ILE A 17 10.38 13.22 3.23
C ILE A 17 10.76 12.49 4.52
N GLU A 18 11.94 11.86 4.58
CA GLU A 18 12.42 11.19 5.80
C GLU A 18 12.58 12.18 6.95
N ILE A 19 13.22 13.32 6.69
CA ILE A 19 13.41 14.38 7.69
C ILE A 19 12.05 14.80 8.25
N SER A 20 11.11 15.16 7.36
CA SER A 20 9.78 15.62 7.80
C SER A 20 9.00 14.57 8.60
N LEU A 21 9.14 13.29 8.25
CA LEU A 21 8.49 12.18 8.95
C LEU A 21 9.14 11.96 10.33
N ARG A 22 10.48 12.01 10.39
CA ARG A 22 11.25 11.83 11.62
C ARG A 22 11.00 12.96 12.61
N GLU A 23 11.01 14.20 12.15
CA GLU A 23 10.76 15.39 12.97
C GLU A 23 9.35 15.34 13.57
N ALA A 24 8.34 15.05 12.75
CA ALA A 24 6.96 14.89 13.23
C ALA A 24 6.85 13.79 14.30
N PHE A 25 7.52 12.64 14.09
CA PHE A 25 7.54 11.57 15.08
C PHE A 25 8.21 11.97 16.39
N GLN A 26 9.36 12.64 16.33
CA GLN A 26 10.07 13.10 17.53
C GLN A 26 9.26 14.12 18.32
N LEU A 27 8.55 15.02 17.63
CA LEU A 27 7.68 16.01 18.27
C LEU A 27 6.45 15.38 18.94
N LEU A 28 5.89 14.32 18.34
CA LEU A 28 4.63 13.71 18.76
C LEU A 28 4.79 12.33 19.43
N GLU A 29 6.01 11.88 19.72
CA GLU A 29 6.28 10.56 20.30
C GLU A 29 5.49 10.33 21.59
N THR A 30 5.33 11.36 22.42
CA THR A 30 4.58 11.30 23.68
C THR A 30 3.07 11.12 23.46
N GLN A 31 2.53 11.63 22.35
CA GLN A 31 1.11 11.51 21.98
C GLN A 31 0.81 10.20 21.22
N LEU A 32 1.86 9.55 20.69
CA LEU A 32 1.78 8.27 20.02
C LEU A 32 1.89 7.07 20.97
N ARG A 33 1.98 7.32 22.29
CA ARG A 33 1.92 6.30 23.33
C ARG A 33 0.53 6.28 23.97
N VAL A 34 0.06 5.10 24.34
CA VAL A 34 -1.21 4.93 25.05
C VAL A 34 -1.14 5.71 26.37
N PRO A 35 -2.19 6.48 26.75
CA PRO A 35 -3.51 6.61 26.12
C PRO A 35 -3.57 7.64 24.97
N PHE A 36 -4.22 7.25 23.87
CA PHE A 36 -4.42 8.12 22.71
C PHE A 36 -5.43 9.23 22.97
N SER A 37 -5.10 10.43 22.53
CA SER A 37 -6.05 11.55 22.53
C SER A 37 -7.04 11.38 21.37
N LEU A 38 -8.27 10.98 21.67
CA LEU A 38 -9.38 10.90 20.70
C LEU A 38 -9.97 12.28 20.33
N LYS A 39 -9.24 13.36 20.56
CA LYS A 39 -9.66 14.70 20.16
C LYS A 39 -9.59 14.80 18.64
N ILE A 40 -10.64 15.33 18.03
CA ILE A 40 -10.65 15.62 16.59
C ILE A 40 -9.53 16.65 16.33
N PRO A 41 -8.48 16.27 15.57
CA PRO A 41 -7.36 17.16 15.32
C PRO A 41 -7.78 18.29 14.38
N SER A 42 -7.19 19.47 14.54
CA SER A 42 -7.26 20.52 13.51
C SER A 42 -6.59 20.06 12.21
N PRO A 43 -6.88 20.67 11.05
CA PRO A 43 -6.28 20.26 9.78
C PRO A 43 -4.74 20.20 9.81
N SER A 44 -4.09 21.17 10.47
CA SER A 44 -2.62 21.17 10.59
C SER A 44 -2.11 20.06 11.50
N GLU A 45 -2.78 19.82 12.63
CA GLU A 45 -2.43 18.75 13.57
C GLU A 45 -2.64 17.37 12.93
N TYR A 46 -3.67 17.22 12.11
CA TYR A 46 -3.95 15.98 11.38
C TYR A 46 -2.80 15.62 10.44
N LEU A 47 -2.23 16.59 9.72
CA LEU A 47 -1.10 16.35 8.82
C LEU A 47 0.15 15.93 9.58
N GLU A 48 0.47 16.62 10.68
CA GLU A 48 1.64 16.28 11.50
C GLU A 48 1.48 14.93 12.20
N LEU A 49 0.29 14.63 12.71
CA LEU A 49 -0.02 13.35 13.33
C LEU A 49 0.08 12.20 12.34
N ASN A 50 -0.42 12.37 11.12
CA ASN A 50 -0.27 11.36 10.06
C ASN A 50 1.19 11.14 9.66
N ARG A 51 2.01 12.19 9.56
CA ARG A 51 3.46 12.04 9.32
C ARG A 51 4.12 11.22 10.42
N ALA A 52 3.82 11.55 11.67
CA ALA A 52 4.35 10.86 12.84
C ALA A 52 3.91 9.39 12.87
N ILE A 53 2.62 9.11 12.66
CA ILE A 53 2.08 7.75 12.60
C ILE A 53 2.74 6.93 11.49
N VAL A 54 2.86 7.49 10.27
CA VAL A 54 3.51 6.80 9.14
C VAL A 54 4.96 6.45 9.48
N TYR A 55 5.71 7.39 10.07
CA TYR A 55 7.06 7.10 10.52
C TYR A 55 7.09 6.00 11.58
N GLY A 56 6.21 6.05 12.59
CA GLY A 56 6.11 5.03 13.64
C GLY A 56 5.80 3.65 13.09
N ILE A 57 4.86 3.53 12.14
CA ILE A 57 4.54 2.26 11.46
C ILE A 57 5.76 1.69 10.73
N LEU A 58 6.51 2.55 10.04
CA LEU A 58 7.65 2.13 9.22
C LEU A 58 8.91 1.82 10.06
N SER A 59 9.12 2.54 11.16
CA SER A 59 10.31 2.42 12.01
C SER A 59 10.15 1.49 13.21
N GLU A 60 8.93 1.33 13.75
CA GLU A 60 8.67 0.58 14.97
C GLU A 60 7.62 -0.53 14.74
N PRO A 61 8.00 -1.67 14.13
CA PRO A 61 7.06 -2.73 13.74
C PRO A 61 6.27 -3.30 14.93
N HIS A 62 6.84 -3.29 16.13
CA HIS A 62 6.16 -3.75 17.35
C HIS A 62 4.95 -2.89 17.71
N PHE A 63 4.97 -1.60 17.38
CA PHE A 63 3.88 -0.66 17.63
C PHE A 63 3.03 -0.39 16.38
N ALA A 64 3.36 -0.96 15.22
CA ALA A 64 2.67 -0.70 13.96
C ALA A 64 1.16 -0.94 14.02
N ASN A 65 0.70 -2.03 14.65
CA ASN A 65 -0.74 -2.29 14.86
C ASN A 65 -1.42 -1.20 15.71
N ILE A 66 -0.72 -0.74 16.75
CA ILE A 66 -1.21 0.28 17.67
C ILE A 66 -1.30 1.63 16.94
N HIS A 67 -0.26 2.01 16.20
CA HIS A 67 -0.24 3.21 15.37
C HIS A 67 -1.31 3.18 14.27
N PHE A 68 -1.54 2.03 13.63
CA PHE A 68 -2.59 1.87 12.63
C PHE A 68 -4.00 1.95 13.26
N THR A 69 -4.18 1.40 14.46
CA THR A 69 -5.45 1.54 15.20
C THR A 69 -5.71 3.00 15.55
N HIS A 70 -4.68 3.74 15.96
CA HIS A 70 -4.77 5.16 16.21
C HIS A 70 -5.13 5.94 14.93
N LEU A 71 -4.52 5.59 13.80
CA LEU A 71 -4.85 6.16 12.49
C LEU A 71 -6.34 5.99 12.17
N ASN A 72 -6.87 4.77 12.33
CA ASN A 72 -8.28 4.48 12.08
C ASN A 72 -9.23 5.29 12.98
N ALA A 73 -8.79 5.66 14.19
CA ALA A 73 -9.60 6.44 15.12
C ALA A 73 -9.67 7.93 14.76
N ILE A 74 -8.64 8.47 14.09
CA ILE A 74 -8.54 9.90 13.74
C ILE A 74 -8.86 10.22 12.28
N VAL A 75 -8.98 9.20 11.42
CA VAL A 75 -9.10 9.38 9.96
C VAL A 75 -10.37 10.16 9.60
N THR A 76 -10.21 11.18 8.76
CA THR A 76 -11.33 12.00 8.26
C THR A 76 -11.38 12.10 6.74
N ASP A 77 -10.27 11.80 6.05
CA ASP A 77 -10.08 12.00 4.61
C ASP A 77 -10.02 10.68 3.82
N GLY A 78 -10.48 9.57 4.40
CA GLY A 78 -10.41 8.24 3.77
C GLY A 78 -8.97 7.76 3.52
N TYR A 79 -8.03 8.15 4.39
CA TYR A 79 -6.58 7.84 4.33
C TYR A 79 -5.82 8.52 3.18
N THR A 80 -6.42 9.52 2.52
CA THR A 80 -5.83 10.18 1.34
C THR A 80 -4.43 10.73 1.61
N TYR A 81 -4.21 11.40 2.74
CA TYR A 81 -2.90 11.98 3.05
C TYR A 81 -1.85 10.92 3.42
N VAL A 82 -2.22 9.89 4.19
CA VAL A 82 -1.33 8.75 4.50
C VAL A 82 -0.93 8.03 3.22
N PHE A 83 -1.90 7.78 2.34
CA PHE A 83 -1.66 7.21 1.02
C PHE A 83 -0.65 8.05 0.22
N TYR A 84 -0.83 9.38 0.18
CA TYR A 84 0.11 10.28 -0.51
C TYR A 84 1.54 10.16 0.05
N LEU A 85 1.71 10.11 1.38
CA LEU A 85 3.02 9.95 2.01
C LEU A 85 3.70 8.64 1.63
N ILE A 86 2.97 7.52 1.68
CA ILE A 86 3.49 6.20 1.31
C ILE A 86 3.82 6.15 -0.18
N LEU A 87 2.93 6.65 -1.04
CA LEU A 87 3.14 6.68 -2.47
C LEU A 87 4.38 7.49 -2.85
N LYS A 88 4.58 8.64 -2.18
CA LYS A 88 5.77 9.46 -2.36
C LYS A 88 7.05 8.73 -1.94
N LEU A 89 7.04 7.99 -0.83
CA LEU A 89 8.15 7.11 -0.44
C LEU A 89 8.45 6.04 -1.49
N VAL A 90 7.41 5.41 -2.04
CA VAL A 90 7.57 4.38 -3.08
C VAL A 90 8.18 4.96 -4.36
N TYR A 91 7.73 6.13 -4.83
CA TYR A 91 8.26 6.71 -6.06
C TYR A 91 9.66 7.31 -5.93
N GLU A 92 9.93 8.04 -4.84
CA GLU A 92 11.16 8.82 -4.73
C GLU A 92 12.31 8.05 -4.07
N SER A 93 11.99 7.00 -3.29
CA SER A 93 12.88 6.54 -2.23
C SER A 93 12.97 5.03 -2.06
N TYR A 94 12.14 4.23 -2.75
CA TYR A 94 12.01 2.78 -2.50
C TYR A 94 13.35 2.01 -2.54
N SER A 95 14.21 2.29 -3.52
CA SER A 95 15.51 1.63 -3.66
C SER A 95 16.48 1.92 -2.51
N LYS A 96 16.26 3.00 -1.77
CA LYS A 96 17.10 3.45 -0.65
C LYS A 96 16.57 3.02 0.72
N LEU A 97 15.34 2.49 0.77
CA LEU A 97 14.71 2.03 2.00
C LEU A 97 15.44 0.79 2.53
N LEU A 98 15.56 0.71 3.85
CA LEU A 98 16.04 -0.49 4.51
C LEU A 98 15.06 -1.65 4.31
N GLU A 99 15.57 -2.88 4.26
CA GLU A 99 14.75 -4.07 4.10
C GLU A 99 13.61 -4.21 5.13
N PRO A 100 13.82 -4.01 6.46
CA PRO A 100 12.71 -4.01 7.42
C PRO A 100 11.65 -2.94 7.13
N VAL A 101 12.05 -1.81 6.56
CA VAL A 101 11.13 -0.72 6.21
C VAL A 101 10.29 -1.08 5.00
N LYS A 102 10.86 -1.78 4.01
CA LYS A 102 10.09 -2.31 2.87
C LYS A 102 9.06 -3.34 3.33
N VAL A 103 9.42 -4.22 4.27
CA VAL A 103 8.47 -5.17 4.89
C VAL A 103 7.31 -4.42 5.55
N ASN A 104 7.61 -3.41 6.36
CA ASN A 104 6.58 -2.59 7.01
C ASN A 104 5.74 -1.78 6.01
N LEU A 105 6.33 -1.36 4.89
CA LEU A 105 5.65 -0.65 3.81
C LEU A 105 4.64 -1.56 3.09
N ILE A 106 5.01 -2.81 2.82
CA ILE A 106 4.08 -3.80 2.28
C ILE A 106 2.99 -4.13 3.30
N TRP A 107 3.33 -4.25 4.58
CA TRP A 107 2.37 -4.49 5.65
C TRP A 107 1.32 -3.37 5.76
N VAL A 108 1.73 -2.10 5.77
CA VAL A 108 0.76 -0.98 5.83
C VAL A 108 -0.08 -0.92 4.55
N THR A 109 0.50 -1.25 3.40
CA THR A 109 -0.26 -1.38 2.14
C THR A 109 -1.36 -2.43 2.26
N SER A 110 -1.04 -3.60 2.83
CA SER A 110 -2.04 -4.64 3.13
C SER A 110 -3.16 -4.12 4.01
N LYS A 111 -2.84 -3.38 5.07
CA LYS A 111 -3.84 -2.78 5.95
C LYS A 111 -4.70 -1.72 5.28
N LEU A 112 -4.13 -0.92 4.37
CA LEU A 112 -4.89 0.04 3.56
C LEU A 112 -5.85 -0.66 2.57
N VAL A 113 -5.46 -1.80 2.01
CA VAL A 113 -6.33 -2.65 1.19
C VAL A 113 -7.47 -3.23 2.04
N GLU A 114 -7.18 -3.75 3.24
CA GLU A 114 -8.19 -4.31 4.16
C GLU A 114 -9.28 -3.29 4.51
N VAL A 115 -8.91 -2.02 4.76
CA VAL A 115 -9.87 -0.95 5.07
C VAL A 115 -10.47 -0.28 3.83
N SER A 116 -10.19 -0.78 2.62
CA SER A 116 -10.62 -0.20 1.35
C SER A 116 -10.30 1.31 1.22
N ALA A 117 -9.06 1.68 1.57
CA ALA A 117 -8.60 3.06 1.51
C ALA A 117 -8.67 3.62 0.07
N ILE A 118 -8.94 4.92 -0.05
CA ILE A 118 -9.04 5.59 -1.34
C ILE A 118 -7.67 5.59 -2.05
N GLY A 119 -7.66 5.19 -3.33
CA GLY A 119 -6.45 5.23 -4.15
C GLY A 119 -5.53 4.02 -4.04
N THR A 120 -5.93 2.97 -3.31
CA THR A 120 -5.13 1.74 -3.12
C THR A 120 -4.60 1.13 -4.43
N ASP A 121 -5.37 1.23 -5.51
CA ASP A 121 -4.97 0.82 -6.88
C ASP A 121 -3.64 1.47 -7.33
N ASN A 122 -3.47 2.77 -7.06
CA ASN A 122 -2.29 3.53 -7.45
C ASN A 122 -1.06 3.15 -6.61
N LEU A 123 -1.26 2.77 -5.34
CA LEU A 123 -0.18 2.29 -4.48
C LEU A 123 0.32 0.93 -4.95
N LEU A 124 -0.59 0.00 -5.26
CA LEU A 124 -0.23 -1.29 -5.85
C LEU A 124 0.48 -1.12 -7.19
N ALA A 125 -0.05 -0.28 -8.08
CA ALA A 125 0.62 0.03 -9.35
C ALA A 125 2.02 0.65 -9.13
N GLY A 126 2.18 1.53 -8.13
CA GLY A 126 3.46 2.11 -7.75
C GLY A 126 4.47 1.08 -7.27
N LEU A 127 4.05 0.12 -6.45
CA LEU A 127 4.88 -0.97 -5.93
C LEU A 127 5.27 -1.97 -7.01
N LEU A 128 4.35 -2.32 -7.90
CA LEU A 128 4.64 -3.20 -9.03
C LEU A 128 5.64 -2.56 -10.01
N ARG A 129 5.65 -1.23 -10.12
CA ARG A 129 6.68 -0.51 -10.87
C ARG A 129 8.06 -0.58 -10.22
N GLN A 130 8.19 -0.99 -8.97
CA GLN A 130 9.50 -1.20 -8.35
C GLN A 130 10.12 -2.56 -8.71
N ILE A 131 9.32 -3.52 -9.16
CA ILE A 131 9.82 -4.83 -9.61
C ILE A 131 10.67 -4.64 -10.86
N VAL A 132 11.88 -5.19 -10.88
CA VAL A 132 12.76 -5.16 -12.06
C VAL A 132 12.54 -6.41 -12.90
N GLY A 133 12.30 -6.21 -14.20
CA GLY A 133 12.11 -7.29 -15.15
C GLY A 133 13.39 -8.10 -15.37
N GLY A 134 13.29 -9.43 -15.35
CA GLY A 134 14.44 -10.32 -15.58
C GLY A 134 15.43 -10.41 -14.41
N ASP A 135 15.17 -9.72 -13.29
CA ASP A 135 15.95 -9.86 -12.06
C ASP A 135 15.37 -10.97 -11.18
N ILE A 136 16.20 -11.96 -10.86
CA ILE A 136 15.85 -13.14 -10.04
C ILE A 136 16.46 -13.00 -8.63
N SER A 137 16.84 -11.79 -8.21
CA SER A 137 17.27 -11.52 -6.84
C SER A 137 16.16 -11.80 -5.83
N ASP A 138 16.54 -12.28 -4.64
CA ASP A 138 15.60 -12.67 -3.58
C ASP A 138 14.64 -11.52 -3.21
N GLY A 139 15.14 -10.27 -3.17
CA GLY A 139 14.31 -9.10 -2.86
C GLY A 139 13.27 -8.79 -3.94
N ASN A 140 13.62 -8.96 -5.22
CA ASN A 140 12.68 -8.75 -6.32
C ASN A 140 11.62 -9.84 -6.36
N LEU A 141 12.01 -11.10 -6.14
CA LEU A 141 11.09 -12.24 -6.04
C LEU A 141 10.16 -12.13 -4.82
N TRP A 142 10.69 -11.72 -3.66
CA TRP A 142 9.91 -11.50 -2.45
C TRP A 142 8.83 -10.43 -2.68
N LEU A 143 9.20 -9.28 -3.26
CA LEU A 143 8.24 -8.22 -3.58
C LEU A 143 7.15 -8.71 -4.54
N CYS A 144 7.53 -9.47 -5.58
CA CYS A 144 6.56 -10.06 -6.50
C CYS A 144 5.55 -10.95 -5.77
N MET A 145 6.04 -11.83 -4.90
CA MET A 145 5.19 -12.78 -4.17
C MET A 145 4.26 -12.07 -3.19
N GLU A 146 4.76 -11.08 -2.45
CA GLU A 146 3.92 -10.31 -1.53
C GLU A 146 2.86 -9.49 -2.25
N LEU A 147 3.19 -8.84 -3.37
CA LEU A 147 2.19 -8.10 -4.15
C LEU A 147 1.15 -9.02 -4.79
N LEU A 148 1.55 -10.23 -5.22
CA LEU A 148 0.62 -11.24 -5.70
C LEU A 148 -0.36 -11.67 -4.60
N LYS A 149 0.11 -11.90 -3.38
CA LYS A 149 -0.73 -12.20 -2.21
C LYS A 149 -1.69 -11.07 -1.85
N LEU A 150 -1.36 -9.81 -2.17
CA LEU A 150 -2.26 -8.68 -1.96
C LEU A 150 -3.32 -8.55 -3.06
N CYS A 151 -2.99 -8.96 -4.28
CA CYS A 151 -3.92 -8.93 -5.42
C CYS A 151 -4.89 -10.13 -5.41
N LEU A 152 -4.50 -11.23 -4.77
CA LEU A 152 -5.28 -12.45 -4.64
C LEU A 152 -5.90 -12.53 -3.25
N ASP A 153 -7.15 -12.96 -3.17
CA ASP A 153 -7.79 -13.29 -1.91
C ASP A 153 -7.30 -14.65 -1.37
N LYS A 154 -7.66 -14.96 -0.12
CA LYS A 154 -7.22 -16.17 0.61
C LYS A 154 -7.52 -17.48 -0.13
N ASP A 155 -8.52 -17.48 -1.01
CA ASP A 155 -8.95 -18.64 -1.81
C ASP A 155 -8.34 -18.66 -3.22
N GLY A 156 -7.37 -17.79 -3.52
CA GLY A 156 -6.71 -17.70 -4.84
C GLY A 156 -7.52 -16.95 -5.91
N ASN A 157 -8.70 -16.46 -5.56
CA ASN A 157 -9.51 -15.60 -6.43
C ASN A 157 -8.92 -14.19 -6.47
N PRO A 158 -8.92 -13.49 -7.62
CA PRO A 158 -8.67 -12.05 -7.60
C PRO A 158 -9.68 -11.38 -6.67
N VAL A 159 -9.19 -10.45 -5.85
CA VAL A 159 -10.01 -9.67 -4.91
C VAL A 159 -11.22 -9.11 -5.66
N GLU A 160 -12.43 -9.42 -5.15
CA GLU A 160 -13.68 -9.31 -5.90
C GLU A 160 -13.89 -7.91 -6.46
N VAL A 161 -14.14 -7.90 -7.77
CA VAL A 161 -14.17 -6.73 -8.63
C VAL A 161 -15.57 -6.12 -8.59
N LEU A 162 -15.69 -4.90 -8.08
CA LEU A 162 -16.85 -4.07 -8.42
C LEU A 162 -16.71 -3.64 -9.89
N THR A 163 -17.34 -4.39 -10.79
CA THR A 163 -17.92 -3.79 -11.99
C THR A 163 -19.10 -2.95 -11.54
N ASP A 164 -19.16 -1.71 -12.00
CA ASP A 164 -20.08 -0.66 -11.53
C ASP A 164 -21.54 -1.16 -11.32
N PRO A 165 -22.22 -0.72 -10.23
CA PRO A 165 -23.56 -1.18 -9.89
C PRO A 165 -24.60 -0.36 -10.67
N CYS A 166 -25.06 -0.90 -11.80
CA CYS A 166 -26.32 -0.46 -12.40
C CYS A 166 -27.16 -1.66 -12.86
N GLU A 167 -27.42 -2.62 -11.97
CA GLU A 167 -28.60 -3.49 -12.07
C GLU A 167 -28.91 -4.17 -10.72
N MET A 168 -30.00 -3.69 -10.11
CA MET A 168 -31.04 -4.47 -9.42
C MET A 168 -30.66 -5.47 -8.31
N ALA A 169 -30.98 -5.03 -7.09
CA ALA A 169 -31.90 -5.68 -6.14
C ALA A 169 -31.54 -7.02 -5.45
N SER A 170 -31.63 -6.94 -4.11
CA SER A 170 -32.08 -7.96 -3.15
C SER A 170 -31.26 -9.24 -2.96
N SER A 171 -30.34 -9.22 -1.99
CA SER A 171 -30.39 -10.16 -0.86
C SER A 171 -29.45 -9.72 0.26
N GLU A 172 -29.97 -9.72 1.48
CA GLU A 172 -29.23 -9.54 2.73
C GLU A 172 -28.11 -10.57 2.88
N THR A 173 -26.90 -10.12 3.26
CA THR A 173 -25.95 -10.86 4.10
C THR A 173 -24.79 -9.94 4.54
N LEU A 174 -24.61 -9.81 5.86
CA LEU A 174 -23.42 -9.32 6.57
C LEU A 174 -22.92 -10.50 7.46
N PRO A 175 -21.66 -10.55 7.94
CA PRO A 175 -20.57 -9.59 7.80
C PRO A 175 -19.24 -10.22 7.32
N GLY A 176 -18.55 -9.53 6.44
CA GLY A 176 -17.16 -9.78 6.09
C GLY A 176 -16.68 -8.59 5.29
N MET A 177 -15.68 -7.87 5.79
CA MET A 177 -15.15 -6.65 5.20
C MET A 177 -14.69 -6.98 3.77
N ARG A 178 -15.55 -6.67 2.78
CA ARG A 178 -15.30 -6.96 1.36
C ARG A 178 -14.13 -6.09 0.93
N LYS A 179 -13.01 -6.73 0.58
CA LYS A 179 -11.84 -6.06 0.02
C LYS A 179 -12.22 -5.57 -1.36
N ASN A 180 -12.32 -4.26 -1.57
CA ASN A 180 -12.65 -3.70 -2.87
C ASN A 180 -11.38 -3.14 -3.50
N LEU A 181 -10.92 -3.77 -4.57
CA LEU A 181 -9.87 -3.24 -5.44
C LEU A 181 -10.45 -3.12 -6.85
N THR A 182 -10.30 -1.97 -7.49
CA THR A 182 -10.98 -1.78 -8.79
C THR A 182 -10.28 -2.64 -9.85
N VAL A 183 -11.05 -3.31 -10.72
CA VAL A 183 -10.50 -4.03 -11.90
C VAL A 183 -9.64 -3.15 -12.79
N ARG A 184 -9.93 -1.84 -12.75
CA ARG A 184 -9.06 -0.69 -13.05
C ARG A 184 -7.58 -0.90 -12.70
N GLY A 185 -7.37 -0.98 -11.40
CA GLY A 185 -6.08 -1.08 -10.73
C GLY A 185 -5.40 -2.42 -11.02
N LEU A 186 -6.12 -3.54 -10.87
CA LEU A 186 -5.62 -4.89 -11.13
C LEU A 186 -5.16 -5.08 -12.59
N SER A 187 -5.93 -4.62 -13.57
CA SER A 187 -5.53 -4.70 -14.99
C SER A 187 -4.28 -3.86 -15.28
N THR A 188 -4.18 -2.66 -14.71
CA THR A 188 -3.01 -1.79 -14.88
C THR A 188 -1.77 -2.38 -14.21
N ALA A 189 -1.93 -2.86 -12.98
CA ALA A 189 -0.93 -3.57 -12.17
C ALA A 189 -0.35 -4.77 -12.93
N PHE A 190 -1.23 -5.63 -13.43
CA PHE A 190 -0.87 -6.86 -14.12
C PHE A 190 -0.26 -6.57 -15.50
N ARG A 191 -0.76 -5.56 -16.22
CA ARG A 191 -0.16 -5.07 -17.48
C ARG A 191 1.26 -4.56 -17.28
N VAL A 192 1.58 -3.96 -16.13
CA VAL A 192 2.96 -3.56 -15.79
C VAL A 192 3.85 -4.79 -15.56
N LEU A 193 3.37 -5.83 -14.87
CA LEU A 193 4.12 -7.09 -14.70
C LEU A 193 4.41 -7.78 -16.04
N LEU A 194 3.41 -7.85 -16.92
CA LEU A 194 3.56 -8.40 -18.28
C LEU A 194 4.56 -7.59 -19.12
N LYS A 195 4.45 -6.25 -19.11
CA LYS A 195 5.39 -5.36 -19.83
C LYS A 195 6.83 -5.49 -19.35
N LYS A 196 7.04 -5.82 -18.07
CA LYS A 196 8.37 -6.00 -17.50
C LYS A 196 8.95 -7.39 -17.72
N GLY A 197 8.24 -8.31 -18.37
CA GLY A 197 8.77 -9.65 -18.68
C GLY A 197 9.06 -10.52 -17.43
N VAL A 198 8.51 -10.14 -16.27
CA VAL A 198 8.63 -10.89 -15.00
C VAL A 198 7.91 -12.23 -15.11
N VAL A 199 6.87 -12.29 -15.94
CA VAL A 199 6.03 -13.46 -16.13
C VAL A 199 6.28 -14.05 -17.52
N GLN A 200 7.40 -14.77 -17.70
CA GLN A 200 7.56 -15.67 -18.86
C GLN A 200 7.07 -17.10 -18.57
N SER A 201 6.97 -17.47 -17.29
CA SER A 201 6.52 -18.79 -16.83
C SER A 201 5.54 -18.63 -15.67
N ALA A 202 4.33 -18.16 -15.97
CA ALA A 202 3.23 -18.16 -15.01
C ALA A 202 2.73 -19.58 -14.75
N THR A 203 2.71 -19.99 -13.48
CA THR A 203 1.76 -20.97 -12.94
C THR A 203 0.34 -20.64 -13.41
N SER A 204 -0.50 -21.66 -13.56
CA SER A 204 -1.87 -21.59 -14.12
C SER A 204 -2.70 -20.40 -13.65
N ASP A 205 -2.56 -20.00 -12.39
CA ASP A 205 -3.35 -18.93 -11.77
C ASP A 205 -2.99 -17.54 -12.31
N ILE A 206 -1.72 -17.29 -12.60
CA ILE A 206 -1.25 -16.02 -13.17
C ILE A 206 -1.68 -15.92 -14.65
N LYS A 207 -1.79 -17.05 -15.37
CA LYS A 207 -2.36 -17.05 -16.74
C LYS A 207 -3.85 -16.72 -16.73
N LEU A 208 -4.62 -17.25 -15.78
CA LEU A 208 -6.04 -16.95 -15.62
C LEU A 208 -6.26 -15.44 -15.38
N LEU A 209 -5.45 -14.82 -14.53
CA LEU A 209 -5.49 -13.37 -14.28
C LEU A 209 -5.09 -12.56 -15.53
N ALA A 210 -4.11 -13.05 -16.30
CA ALA A 210 -3.70 -12.42 -17.56
C ALA A 210 -4.81 -12.44 -18.61
N GLU A 211 -5.59 -13.52 -18.67
CA GLU A 211 -6.73 -13.65 -19.58
C GLU A 211 -7.90 -12.75 -19.15
N LEU A 212 -8.22 -12.70 -17.84
CA LEU A 212 -9.22 -11.77 -17.30
C LEU A 212 -8.83 -10.29 -17.51
N ALA A 213 -7.54 -9.96 -17.44
CA ALA A 213 -7.07 -8.60 -17.71
C ALA A 213 -7.13 -8.23 -19.21
N LYS A 214 -7.09 -9.22 -20.12
CA LYS A 214 -7.23 -9.02 -21.56
C LYS A 214 -8.69 -8.89 -22.00
N SER A 215 -9.62 -9.62 -21.37
CA SER A 215 -11.04 -9.55 -21.71
C SER A 215 -11.69 -8.20 -21.34
N GLY A 216 -11.07 -7.40 -20.48
CA GLY A 216 -11.51 -6.05 -20.14
C GLY A 216 -11.23 -4.97 -21.21
N ASP A 217 -10.47 -5.29 -22.27
CA ASP A 217 -10.14 -4.34 -23.36
C ASP A 217 -11.03 -4.55 -24.61
N GLU A 218 -11.84 -5.61 -24.70
CA GLU A 218 -12.62 -5.94 -25.91
C GLU A 218 -13.99 -5.24 -26.03
N ASN A 219 -14.30 -4.25 -25.18
CA ASN A 219 -15.55 -3.49 -25.27
C ASN A 219 -15.37 -1.97 -25.46
N VAL A 220 -14.32 -1.56 -26.19
CA VAL A 220 -14.28 -0.21 -26.79
C VAL A 220 -13.63 -0.29 -28.17
N THR A 221 -14.42 -0.48 -29.23
CA THR A 221 -14.37 0.34 -30.45
C THR A 221 -15.42 -0.11 -31.48
N VAL A 222 -16.37 0.80 -31.73
CA VAL A 222 -17.36 0.93 -32.82
C VAL A 222 -18.52 -0.06 -32.87
#